data_AF-A0A9E2CB28-F1
#
_entry.id   AF-A0A9E2CB28-F1
#
_cell.length_a   1.000
_cell.length_b   1.000
_cell.length_c   1.000
_cell.angle_alpha   90.00
_cell.angle_beta   90.00
_cell.angle_gamma   90.00
#
_symmetry.space_group_name_H-M   'P 1'
#
loop_
_entity.id
_entity.type
_entity.pdbx_description
1 polymer ?
#
loop_
_entity_poly.entity_id
_entity_poly.type
_entity_poly.pdbx_seq_one_letter_code
_entity_poly.pdbx_strand_id
1 'polypeptide(L)'
;MRILMLISLIMSISMSPSIVAAQDVSNREIINEITDLKVQVGKLETKMEEALKSVDSRMNDLNKRIDDRMGDMNNRMGDLMGLMHVIIAGMIALVGFILWDRRTAIAPVIRQAKELERDKAVAWDILREYAKKEPRFAEVLKIAGVL
;
A
#
# COMPACT_ATOMS: atom_id res chain seq x y z
N MET A 1 -39.07 -30.52 -85.37
CA MET A 1 -39.64 -29.16 -85.62
C MET A 1 -40.34 -28.58 -84.39
N ARG A 2 -41.21 -29.32 -83.68
CA ARG A 2 -41.93 -28.80 -82.48
C ARG A 2 -41.04 -28.33 -81.32
N ILE A 3 -39.93 -29.02 -81.04
CA ILE A 3 -38.99 -28.64 -79.97
C ILE A 3 -38.28 -27.31 -80.29
N LEU A 4 -37.91 -27.08 -81.56
CA LEU A 4 -37.29 -25.82 -81.99
C LEU A 4 -38.24 -24.62 -81.87
N MET A 5 -39.53 -24.80 -82.18
CA MET A 5 -40.53 -23.75 -82.00
C MET A 5 -40.78 -23.42 -80.52
N LEU A 6 -40.75 -24.42 -79.63
CA LEU A 6 -40.90 -24.18 -78.19
C LEU A 6 -39.70 -23.40 -77.63
N ILE A 7 -38.48 -23.72 -78.07
CA ILE A 7 -37.27 -22.99 -77.68
C ILE A 7 -37.32 -21.55 -78.19
N SER A 8 -37.73 -21.30 -79.44
CA SER A 8 -37.83 -19.94 -79.98
C SER A 8 -38.92 -19.11 -79.30
N LEU A 9 -40.02 -19.75 -78.89
CA LEU A 9 -41.11 -19.11 -78.16
C LEU A 9 -40.66 -18.69 -76.75
N ILE A 10 -39.95 -19.56 -76.03
CA ILE A 10 -39.38 -19.25 -74.71
C ILE A 10 -38.35 -18.13 -74.83
N MET A 11 -37.49 -18.16 -75.85
CA MET A 11 -36.46 -17.14 -76.07
C MET A 11 -37.08 -15.77 -76.42
N SER A 12 -38.20 -15.74 -77.15
CA SER A 12 -38.95 -14.52 -77.46
C SER A 12 -39.64 -13.92 -76.23
N ILE A 13 -40.11 -14.76 -75.31
CA ILE A 13 -40.71 -14.32 -74.04
C ILE A 13 -39.62 -13.76 -73.11
N SER A 14 -38.47 -14.44 -72.99
CA SER A 14 -37.35 -13.97 -72.17
C SER A 14 -36.76 -12.63 -72.65
N MET A 15 -36.84 -12.33 -73.94
CA MET A 15 -36.37 -11.06 -74.52
C MET A 15 -37.45 -9.97 -74.54
N SER A 16 -38.62 -10.22 -73.96
CA SER A 16 -39.70 -9.22 -73.93
C SER A 16 -39.28 -8.01 -73.07
N PRO A 17 -39.45 -6.77 -73.59
CA PRO A 17 -39.04 -5.55 -72.89
C PRO A 17 -39.64 -5.41 -71.48
N SER A 18 -40.83 -5.99 -71.26
CA SER A 18 -41.54 -5.97 -69.99
C SER A 18 -40.89 -6.84 -68.90
N ILE A 19 -40.33 -8.00 -69.25
CA ILE A 19 -39.62 -8.88 -68.28
C ILE A 19 -38.27 -8.26 -67.90
N VAL A 20 -37.55 -7.71 -68.89
CA VAL A 20 -36.27 -7.02 -68.66
C VAL A 20 -36.45 -5.77 -67.81
N ALA A 21 -37.49 -4.96 -68.06
CA ALA A 21 -37.79 -3.77 -67.27
C ALA A 21 -38.17 -4.10 -65.82
N ALA A 22 -38.97 -5.14 -65.59
CA ALA A 22 -39.32 -5.60 -64.24
C ALA A 22 -38.07 -6.06 -63.46
N GLN A 23 -37.14 -6.74 -64.12
CA GLN A 23 -35.89 -7.18 -63.51
C GLN A 23 -34.91 -6.02 -63.24
N ASP A 24 -34.84 -5.00 -64.10
CA ASP A 24 -34.03 -3.80 -63.84
C ASP A 24 -34.58 -2.97 -62.68
N VAL A 25 -35.91 -2.85 -62.55
CA VAL A 25 -36.55 -2.19 -61.40
C VAL A 25 -36.21 -2.91 -60.09
N SER A 26 -36.31 -4.25 -60.06
CA SER A 26 -35.93 -5.06 -58.89
C SER A 26 -34.44 -4.92 -58.53
N ASN A 27 -33.55 -4.93 -59.53
CA ASN A 27 -32.11 -4.73 -59.30
C ASN A 27 -31.82 -3.33 -58.75
N ARG A 28 -32.51 -2.28 -59.22
CA ARG A 28 -32.39 -0.90 -58.70
C ARG A 28 -32.84 -0.80 -57.25
N GLU A 29 -33.92 -1.48 -56.89
CA GLU A 29 -34.43 -1.50 -55.52
C GLU A 29 -33.41 -2.16 -54.56
N ILE A 30 -32.85 -3.32 -54.96
CA ILE A 30 -31.78 -3.99 -54.21
C ILE A 30 -30.54 -3.10 -54.06
N ILE A 31 -30.12 -2.41 -55.13
CA ILE A 31 -28.96 -1.48 -55.08
C ILE A 31 -29.22 -0.31 -54.13
N ASN A 32 -30.45 0.22 -54.12
CA ASN A 32 -30.84 1.30 -53.23
C ASN A 32 -30.85 0.84 -51.76
N GLU A 33 -31.38 -0.35 -51.46
CA GLU A 33 -31.33 -0.93 -50.12
C GLU A 33 -29.89 -1.19 -49.67
N ILE A 34 -29.04 -1.74 -50.53
CA ILE A 34 -27.61 -1.94 -50.22
C ILE A 34 -26.92 -0.59 -49.95
N THR A 35 -27.24 0.44 -50.73
CA THR A 35 -26.67 1.78 -50.56
C THR A 35 -27.11 2.39 -49.23
N ASP A 36 -28.39 2.28 -48.88
CA ASP A 36 -28.91 2.75 -47.60
C ASP A 36 -28.28 1.99 -46.42
N LEU A 37 -28.21 0.65 -46.51
CA LEU A 37 -27.53 -0.19 -45.52
C LEU A 37 -26.06 0.22 -45.36
N LYS A 38 -25.33 0.49 -46.45
CA LYS A 38 -23.94 0.96 -46.41
C LYS A 38 -23.82 2.31 -45.70
N VAL A 39 -24.76 3.22 -45.92
CA VAL A 39 -24.83 4.51 -45.21
C VAL A 39 -25.13 4.31 -43.73
N GLN A 40 -26.07 3.43 -43.38
CA GLN A 40 -26.39 3.11 -41.99
C GLN A 40 -25.20 2.47 -41.25
N VAL A 41 -24.50 1.54 -41.90
CA VAL A 41 -23.28 0.92 -41.38
C VAL A 41 -22.20 1.98 -41.15
N GLY A 42 -21.96 2.87 -42.12
CA GLY A 42 -21.00 3.97 -41.94
C GLY A 42 -21.36 4.89 -40.77
N LYS A 43 -22.63 5.22 -40.58
CA LYS A 43 -23.10 6.01 -39.41
C LYS A 43 -22.93 5.27 -38.08
N LEU A 44 -23.06 3.95 -38.09
CA LEU A 44 -22.82 3.12 -36.90
C LEU A 44 -21.33 3.07 -36.57
N GLU A 45 -20.47 2.91 -37.58
CA GLU A 45 -19.01 2.95 -37.42
C GLU A 45 -18.56 4.28 -36.79
N THR A 46 -19.03 5.42 -37.29
CA THR A 46 -18.67 6.73 -36.70
C THR A 46 -19.16 6.88 -35.27
N LYS A 47 -20.41 6.48 -34.98
CA LYS A 47 -20.93 6.49 -33.59
C LYS A 47 -20.14 5.57 -32.67
N MET A 48 -19.69 4.42 -33.18
CA MET A 48 -18.87 3.49 -32.43
C MET A 48 -17.49 4.09 -32.12
N GLU A 49 -16.85 4.73 -33.09
CA GLU A 49 -15.59 5.45 -32.86
C GLU A 49 -15.74 6.58 -31.83
N GLU A 50 -16.80 7.37 -31.91
CA GLU A 50 -17.09 8.43 -30.93
C GLU A 50 -17.33 7.86 -29.54
N ALA A 51 -18.09 6.77 -29.44
CA ALA A 51 -18.33 6.08 -28.17
C ALA A 51 -17.02 5.52 -27.59
N LEU A 52 -16.17 4.91 -28.41
CA LEU A 52 -14.86 4.41 -27.99
C LEU A 52 -13.96 5.54 -27.50
N LYS A 53 -13.89 6.67 -28.21
CA LYS A 53 -13.16 7.87 -27.76
C LYS A 53 -13.68 8.41 -26.44
N SER A 54 -15.00 8.43 -26.26
CA SER A 54 -15.62 8.89 -25.00
C SER A 54 -15.28 7.95 -23.83
N VAL A 55 -15.32 6.63 -24.07
CA VAL A 55 -14.93 5.62 -23.08
C VAL A 55 -13.45 5.75 -22.73
N ASP A 56 -12.57 5.89 -23.73
CA ASP A 56 -11.14 6.05 -23.52
C ASP A 56 -10.83 7.30 -22.69
N SER A 57 -11.47 8.44 -23.01
CA SER A 57 -11.34 9.67 -22.24
C SER A 57 -11.79 9.50 -20.78
N ARG A 58 -12.92 8.82 -20.54
CA ARG A 58 -13.40 8.52 -19.18
C ARG A 58 -12.45 7.57 -18.44
N MET A 59 -11.92 6.57 -19.13
CA MET A 59 -10.97 5.62 -18.54
C MET A 59 -9.66 6.32 -18.15
N ASN A 60 -9.17 7.22 -18.99
CA ASN A 60 -7.99 8.04 -18.70
C ASN A 60 -8.22 8.98 -17.50
N ASP A 61 -9.38 9.64 -17.40
CA ASP A 61 -9.74 10.46 -16.24
C ASP A 61 -9.84 9.63 -14.96
N LEU A 62 -10.47 8.45 -15.03
CA LEU A 62 -10.55 7.52 -13.90
C LEU A 62 -9.18 7.04 -13.45
N ASN A 63 -8.30 6.67 -14.39
CA ASN A 63 -6.93 6.25 -14.07
C ASN A 63 -6.18 7.37 -13.37
N LYS A 64 -6.25 8.61 -13.88
CA LYS A 64 -5.62 9.77 -13.25
C LYS A 64 -6.13 9.99 -11.82
N ARG A 65 -7.45 9.91 -11.61
CA ARG A 65 -8.05 10.06 -10.27
C ARG A 65 -7.64 8.93 -9.32
N ILE A 66 -7.43 7.72 -9.82
CA ILE A 66 -6.93 6.58 -9.04
C ILE A 66 -5.47 6.82 -8.67
N ASP A 67 -4.63 7.22 -9.62
CA ASP A 67 -3.21 7.50 -9.39
C ASP A 67 -3.03 8.64 -8.38
N ASP A 68 -3.79 9.73 -8.51
CA ASP A 68 -3.75 10.86 -7.56
C ASP A 68 -4.13 10.39 -6.14
N ARG A 69 -5.17 9.56 -6.02
CA ARG A 69 -5.60 9.00 -4.71
C ARG A 69 -4.58 8.04 -4.13
N MET A 70 -3.98 7.17 -4.95
CA MET A 70 -2.93 6.26 -4.50
C MET A 70 -1.69 7.04 -4.07
N GLY A 71 -1.32 8.09 -4.81
CA GLY A 71 -0.23 8.99 -4.45
C GLY A 71 -0.44 9.66 -3.09
N ASP A 72 -1.63 10.24 -2.86
CA ASP A 72 -1.98 10.85 -1.57
C ASP A 72 -1.96 9.81 -0.43
N MET A 73 -2.53 8.63 -0.65
CA MET A 73 -2.48 7.54 0.34
C MET A 73 -1.04 7.11 0.65
N ASN A 74 -0.19 7.00 -0.35
CA ASN A 74 1.20 6.60 -0.17
C ASN A 74 1.99 7.66 0.62
N ASN A 75 1.77 8.94 0.34
CA ASN A 75 2.38 10.04 1.10
C ASN A 75 1.94 10.01 2.56
N ARG A 76 0.64 9.89 2.83
CA ARG A 76 0.11 9.80 4.20
C ARG A 76 0.62 8.56 4.93
N MET A 77 0.77 7.43 4.24
CA MET A 77 1.36 6.23 4.81
C MET A 77 2.85 6.42 5.14
N GLY A 78 3.58 7.10 4.26
CA GLY A 78 4.97 7.52 4.49
C GLY A 78 5.11 8.41 5.72
N ASP A 79 4.23 9.39 5.89
CA ASP A 79 4.21 10.28 7.06
C ASP A 79 3.92 9.50 8.35
N LEU A 80 2.94 8.59 8.32
CA LEU A 80 2.64 7.71 9.46
C LEU A 80 3.82 6.82 9.82
N MET A 81 4.48 6.22 8.82
CA MET A 81 5.70 5.45 9.05
C MET A 81 6.80 6.34 9.64
N GLY A 82 6.97 7.57 9.14
CA GLY A 82 7.92 8.54 9.68
C GLY A 82 7.68 8.85 11.15
N LEU A 83 6.43 9.12 11.53
CA LEU A 83 6.04 9.35 12.93
C LEU A 83 6.34 8.14 13.82
N MET A 84 6.05 6.93 13.34
CA MET A 84 6.40 5.70 14.08
C MET A 84 7.90 5.55 14.29
N HIS A 85 8.72 5.86 13.28
CA HIS A 85 10.18 5.84 13.41
C HIS A 85 10.68 6.88 14.42
N VAL A 86 10.09 8.09 14.44
CA VAL A 86 10.43 9.14 15.42
C VAL A 86 10.09 8.69 16.83
N ILE A 87 8.93 8.07 17.04
CA ILE A 87 8.54 7.56 18.36
C ILE A 87 9.50 6.46 18.82
N ILE A 88 9.81 5.49 17.96
CA ILE A 88 10.72 4.39 18.29
C ILE A 88 12.13 4.94 18.58
N ALA A 89 12.64 5.84 17.75
CA ALA A 89 13.93 6.49 17.96
C ALA A 89 13.94 7.27 19.28
N GLY A 90 12.86 7.99 19.60
CA GLY A 90 12.68 8.71 20.86
C GLY A 90 12.68 7.76 22.07
N MET A 91 12.01 6.61 21.98
CA MET A 91 12.01 5.59 23.03
C MET A 91 13.41 5.01 23.26
N ILE A 92 14.13 4.66 22.18
CA ILE A 92 15.50 4.15 22.28
C ILE A 92 16.43 5.22 22.87
N ALA A 93 16.29 6.46 22.43
CA ALA A 93 17.06 7.59 22.98
C ALA A 93 16.80 7.80 24.47
N LEU A 94 15.54 7.72 24.92
CA LEU A 94 15.17 7.79 26.33
C LEU A 94 15.77 6.64 27.15
N VAL A 95 15.68 5.40 26.66
CA VAL A 95 16.28 4.24 27.34
C VAL A 95 17.80 4.40 27.42
N GLY A 96 18.44 4.82 26.33
CA GLY A 96 19.88 5.11 26.30
C GLY A 96 20.25 6.22 27.29
N PHE A 97 19.45 7.29 27.35
CA PHE A 97 19.64 8.40 28.28
C PHE A 97 19.49 7.97 29.74
N ILE A 98 18.48 7.16 30.08
CA ILE A 98 18.27 6.63 31.43
C ILE A 98 19.42 5.71 31.86
N LEU A 99 19.89 4.84 30.95
CA LEU A 99 21.03 3.96 31.23
C LEU A 99 22.32 4.76 31.45
N TRP A 100 22.48 5.88 30.73
CA TRP A 100 23.57 6.82 30.94
C TRP A 100 23.44 7.57 32.27
N ASP A 101 22.26 8.10 32.58
CA ASP A 101 21.95 8.84 33.81
C ASP A 101 22.23 7.99 35.07
N ARG A 102 21.86 6.70 35.06
CA ARG A 102 22.15 5.78 36.18
C ARG A 102 23.65 5.67 36.49
N ARG A 103 24.52 5.71 35.47
CA ARG A 103 25.99 5.69 35.68
C ARG A 103 26.48 6.97 36.35
N THR A 104 25.83 8.11 36.13
CA THR A 104 26.24 9.42 36.65
C THR A 104 25.63 9.70 38.03
N ALA A 105 24.37 9.33 38.26
CA ALA A 105 23.63 9.62 39.50
C ALA A 105 23.99 8.70 40.68
N ILE A 106 24.39 7.45 40.44
CA ILE A 106 24.72 6.48 41.51
C ILE A 106 26.16 6.64 42.02
N ALA A 107 27.03 7.34 41.29
CA ALA A 107 28.42 7.58 41.68
C ALA A 107 28.60 8.18 43.09
N PRO A 108 27.86 9.23 43.52
CA PRO A 108 27.98 9.76 44.89
C PRO A 108 27.42 8.81 45.96
N VAL A 109 26.37 8.04 45.65
CA VAL A 109 25.75 7.10 46.61
C VAL A 109 26.67 5.91 46.89
N ILE A 110 27.35 5.39 45.85
CA ILE A 110 28.37 4.33 46.03
C ILE A 110 29.55 4.84 46.87
N ARG A 111 29.96 6.11 46.70
CA ARG A 111 31.04 6.69 47.50
C ARG A 111 30.66 6.80 48.97
N GLN A 112 29.48 7.33 49.27
CA GLN A 112 28.97 7.42 50.65
C GLN A 112 28.80 6.05 51.30
N ALA A 113 28.29 5.05 50.56
CA ALA A 113 28.19 3.69 51.05
C ALA A 113 29.56 3.11 51.42
N LYS A 114 30.59 3.38 50.60
CA LYS A 114 31.95 2.90 50.82
C LYS A 114 32.66 3.61 51.97
N GLU A 115 32.38 4.90 52.19
CA GLU A 115 32.88 5.66 53.34
C GLU A 115 32.25 5.15 54.64
N LEU A 116 30.94 4.93 54.67
CA LEU A 116 30.24 4.33 55.82
C LEU A 116 30.77 2.94 56.18
N GLU A 117 31.11 2.13 55.18
CA GLU A 117 31.67 0.80 55.38
C GLU A 117 33.09 0.86 55.96
N ARG A 118 33.90 1.83 55.51
CA ARG A 118 35.24 2.11 56.09
C ARG A 118 35.15 2.59 57.53
N ASP A 119 34.27 3.53 57.84
CA ASP A 119 34.13 4.08 59.18
C ASP A 119 33.66 3.01 60.17
N LYS A 120 32.74 2.14 59.73
CA LYS A 120 32.37 0.95 60.51
C LYS A 120 33.55 0.02 60.74
N ALA A 121 34.36 -0.28 59.72
CA ALA A 121 35.52 -1.17 59.86
C ALA A 121 36.57 -0.61 60.84
N VAL A 122 36.86 0.70 60.78
CA VAL A 122 37.78 1.36 61.71
C VAL A 122 37.22 1.34 63.14
N ALA A 123 35.92 1.64 63.31
CA ALA A 123 35.27 1.56 64.61
C ALA A 123 35.34 0.14 65.20
N TRP A 124 35.13 -0.90 64.38
CA TRP A 124 35.27 -2.29 64.81
C TRP A 124 36.69 -2.66 65.23
N ASP A 125 37.70 -2.17 64.52
CA ASP A 125 39.10 -2.47 64.85
C ASP A 125 39.52 -1.79 66.16
N ILE A 126 39.08 -0.55 66.39
CA ILE A 126 39.27 0.17 67.66
C ILE A 126 38.55 -0.54 68.81
N LEU A 127 37.28 -0.92 68.62
CA LEU A 127 36.50 -1.68 69.61
C LEU A 127 37.17 -3.01 69.95
N ARG A 128 37.72 -3.71 68.96
CA ARG A 128 38.45 -4.97 69.13
C ARG A 128 39.76 -4.77 69.89
N GLU A 129 40.51 -3.70 69.60
CA GLU A 129 41.73 -3.38 70.35
C GLU A 129 41.43 -3.00 71.81
N TYR A 130 40.34 -2.26 72.04
CA TYR A 130 39.88 -1.88 73.38
C TYR A 130 39.39 -3.09 74.19
N ALA A 131 38.65 -4.01 73.55
CA ALA A 131 38.20 -5.26 74.18
C ALA A 131 39.34 -6.17 74.64
N LYS A 132 40.51 -6.12 73.99
CA LYS A 132 41.71 -6.85 74.44
C LYS A 132 42.32 -6.27 75.71
N LYS A 133 42.10 -4.97 75.99
CA LYS A 133 42.63 -4.27 77.16
C LYS A 133 41.70 -4.36 78.37
N GLU A 134 40.40 -4.57 78.15
CA GLU A 134 39.38 -4.62 79.22
C GLU A 134 38.54 -5.91 79.21
N PRO A 135 38.70 -6.83 80.17
CA PRO A 135 38.02 -8.14 80.17
C PRO A 135 36.49 -8.07 80.30
N ARG A 136 35.94 -7.02 80.94
CA ARG A 136 34.49 -6.79 81.03
C ARG A 136 33.87 -6.37 79.70
N PHE A 137 34.62 -5.63 78.88
CA PHE A 137 34.14 -5.16 77.58
C PHE A 137 34.11 -6.27 76.53
N ALA A 138 35.04 -7.23 76.63
CA ALA A 138 35.06 -8.43 75.81
C ALA A 138 33.82 -9.32 76.00
N GLU A 139 33.31 -9.45 77.23
CA GLU A 139 32.07 -10.20 77.49
C GLU A 139 30.84 -9.54 76.86
N VAL A 140 30.75 -8.20 76.92
CA VAL A 140 29.64 -7.43 76.30
C VAL A 140 29.64 -7.58 74.78
N LEU A 141 30.81 -7.56 74.14
CA LEU A 141 30.95 -7.78 72.69
C LEU A 141 30.58 -9.22 72.26
N LYS A 142 30.86 -10.22 73.12
CA LYS A 142 30.50 -11.63 72.88
C LYS A 142 29.00 -11.87 72.97
N ILE A 143 28.33 -11.21 73.93
CA ILE A 143 26.86 -11.27 74.09
C ILE A 143 26.15 -10.58 72.92
N ALA A 144 26.72 -9.51 72.37
CA ALA A 144 26.19 -8.80 71.21
C ALA A 144 26.32 -9.59 69.88
N GLY A 145 27.00 -10.75 69.87
CA GLY A 145 27.11 -11.63 68.70
C GLY A 145 28.07 -11.14 67.61
N VAL A 146 29.00 -10.25 67.94
CA VAL A 146 29.94 -9.63 66.98
C VAL A 146 31.35 -10.25 67.04
N LEU A 147 31.55 -11.30 67.85
CA LEU A 147 32.82 -11.99 68.07
C LEU A 147 32.64 -13.50 68.14
#